data_AF-A0A968V9G6-F1
#
_entry.id   AF-A0A968V9G6-F1
#
_cell.length_a   1.000
_cell.length_b   1.000
_cell.length_c   1.000
_cell.angle_alpha   90.00
_cell.angle_beta   90.00
_cell.angle_gamma   90.00
#
_symmetry.space_group_name_H-M   'P 1'
#
loop_
_entity.id
_entity.type
_entity.pdbx_description
1 polymer ?
#
loop_
_entity_poly.entity_id
_entity_poly.type
_entity_poly.pdbx_seq_one_letter_code
_entity_poly.pdbx_strand_id
1 'polypeptide(L)' 'MPLQIDLVDHCDCTQAEYPRKAIAPGENGKIDIVFDSKDKDAAETIDINIILKNEDPANGLQIIETLQYRFDIEQ' A
#
# COMPACT_ATOMS: atom_id res chain seq x y z
N MET A 1 -4.91 -20.31 -0.90
CA MET A 1 -6.05 -19.38 -0.77
C MET A 1 -5.80 -18.18 -1.65
N PRO A 2 -6.81 -17.58 -2.28
CA PRO A 2 -6.61 -16.34 -3.04
C PRO A 2 -6.30 -15.19 -2.07
N LEU A 3 -5.39 -14.31 -2.47
CA LEU A 3 -4.97 -13.13 -1.70
C LEU A 3 -5.96 -11.99 -1.93
N GLN A 4 -6.42 -11.31 -0.89
CA GLN A 4 -7.33 -10.18 -1.03
C GLN A 4 -6.89 -9.01 -0.16
N ILE A 5 -6.81 -7.83 -0.77
CA ILE A 5 -6.54 -6.58 -0.08
C ILE A 5 -7.82 -6.12 0.63
N ASP A 6 -7.70 -5.79 1.91
CA ASP A 6 -8.79 -5.24 2.71
C ASP A 6 -8.81 -3.72 2.63
N LEU A 7 -7.68 -3.11 2.96
CA LEU A 7 -7.52 -1.66 3.04
C LEU A 7 -6.08 -1.30 2.69
N VAL A 8 -5.92 -0.21 1.95
CA VAL A 8 -4.65 0.49 1.81
C VAL A 8 -4.81 1.82 2.51
N ASP A 9 -4.18 1.96 3.67
CA ASP A 9 -4.16 3.17 4.46
C ASP A 9 -2.96 4.04 4.03
N HIS A 10 -3.24 5.27 3.65
CA HIS A 10 -2.27 6.21 3.12
C HIS A 10 -2.71 7.64 3.45
N CYS A 11 -1.76 8.58 3.45
CA CYS A 11 -2.08 10.00 3.61
C CYS A 11 -2.94 10.52 2.45
N ASP A 12 -3.70 11.59 2.69
CA ASP A 12 -4.60 12.21 1.69
C ASP A 12 -3.86 12.75 0.45
N CYS A 13 -2.55 13.01 0.55
CA CYS A 13 -1.68 13.42 -0.56
C CYS A 13 -1.26 12.26 -1.48
N THR A 14 -1.68 11.04 -1.16
CA THR A 14 -1.40 9.83 -1.94
C THR A 14 -2.71 9.28 -2.48
N GLN A 15 -2.69 8.78 -3.70
CA GLN A 15 -3.78 8.03 -4.30
C GLN A 15 -3.31 6.59 -4.53
N ALA A 16 -4.05 5.62 -4.01
CA ALA A 16 -3.77 4.20 -4.21
C ALA A 16 -4.88 3.54 -5.04
N GLU A 17 -4.50 2.98 -6.19
CA GLU A 17 -5.35 2.11 -7.00
C GLU A 17 -4.88 0.66 -6.86
N TYR A 18 -5.79 -0.22 -6.45
CA TYR A 18 -5.47 -1.63 -6.22
C TYR A 18 -6.65 -2.53 -6.59
N PRO A 19 -6.39 -3.79 -6.97
CA PRO A 19 -7.44 -4.75 -7.26
C PRO A 19 -8.26 -5.04 -6.01
N ARG A 20 -9.57 -4.79 -6.07
CA ARG A 20 -10.53 -5.18 -5.03
C ARG A 20 -10.94 -6.64 -5.11
N LYS A 21 -10.62 -7.30 -6.23
CA LYS A 21 -10.87 -8.72 -6.45
C LYS A 21 -9.75 -9.53 -5.79
N ALA A 22 -10.11 -10.73 -5.34
CA ALA A 22 -9.11 -11.67 -4.83
C ALA A 22 -8.20 -12.13 -5.98
N ILE A 23 -6.90 -12.17 -5.71
CA ILE A 23 -5.81 -12.57 -6.60
C ILE A 23 -5.59 -14.07 -6.40
N ALA A 24 -5.67 -14.87 -7.46
CA ALA A 24 -5.51 -16.31 -7.32
C ALA A 24 -4.03 -16.68 -7.00
N PRO A 25 -3.77 -17.85 -6.37
CA PRO A 25 -2.41 -18.33 -6.18
C PRO A 25 -1.67 -18.42 -7.52
N GLY A 26 -0.50 -17.78 -7.61
CA GLY A 26 0.30 -17.73 -8.84
C GLY A 26 -0.03 -16.58 -9.78
N GLU A 27 -1.08 -15.79 -9.51
CA GLU A 27 -1.33 -14.52 -10.19
C GLU A 27 -0.59 -13.37 -9.51
N ASN A 28 -0.30 -12.33 -10.28
CA ASN A 28 0.30 -11.10 -9.78
C ASN A 28 -0.76 -10.01 -9.64
N GLY A 29 -0.82 -9.40 -8.46
CA GLY A 29 -1.53 -8.12 -8.26
C GLY A 29 -0.59 -6.95 -8.51
N LYS A 30 -1.14 -5.82 -8.96
CA LYS A 30 -0.42 -4.54 -9.06
C LYS A 30 -1.14 -3.51 -8.22
N ILE A 31 -0.39 -2.76 -7.43
CA ILE A 31 -0.88 -1.61 -6.67
C ILE A 31 -0.21 -0.39 -7.30
N ASP A 32 -1.03 0.51 -7.83
CA ASP A 32 -0.59 1.77 -8.42
C ASP A 32 -0.73 2.88 -7.38
N ILE A 33 0.40 3.45 -6.98
CA ILE A 33 0.48 4.50 -5.97
C ILE A 33 0.97 5.77 -6.66
N VAL A 34 0.18 6.83 -6.55
CA VAL A 34 0.51 8.16 -7.08
C VAL A 34 0.59 9.13 -5.92
N PHE A 35 1.75 9.76 -5.77
CA PHE A 35 1.97 10.81 -4.78
C PHE A 35 1.82 12.17 -5.44
N ASP A 36 0.90 13.01 -4.95
CA ASP A 36 0.76 14.40 -5.41
C ASP A 36 1.53 15.33 -4.46
N SER A 37 2.68 15.80 -4.94
CA SER A 37 3.60 16.67 -4.19
C SER A 37 3.29 18.16 -4.33
N LYS A 38 2.22 18.56 -5.04
CA LYS A 38 1.94 19.98 -5.34
C LYS A 38 1.90 20.90 -4.12
N ASP A 39 1.41 20.38 -3.00
CA ASP A 39 1.23 21.15 -1.76
C ASP A 39 2.33 20.85 -0.71
N LYS A 40 3.43 20.21 -1.12
CA LYS A 40 4.53 19.84 -0.22
C LYS A 40 5.70 20.80 -0.37
N ASP A 41 6.04 21.46 0.73
CA ASP A 41 7.13 22.44 0.80
C ASP A 41 8.45 21.85 1.34
N ALA A 42 8.43 20.60 1.81
CA ALA A 42 9.58 19.93 2.40
C ALA A 42 9.61 18.44 2.06
N ALA A 43 10.81 17.86 2.13
CA ALA A 43 11.02 16.42 2.06
C ALA A 43 10.32 15.72 3.23
N GLU A 44 9.58 14.66 2.93
CA GLU A 44 8.83 13.90 3.92
C GLU A 44 8.88 12.41 3.57
N THR A 45 8.78 11.57 4.62
CA THR A 45 8.59 10.13 4.45
C THR A 45 7.11 9.84 4.54
N ILE A 46 6.57 9.22 3.48
CA ILE A 46 5.19 8.79 3.41
C ILE A 46 5.13 7.29 3.69
N ASP A 47 4.27 6.93 4.63
CA ASP A 47 4.00 5.55 5.00
C ASP A 47 2.67 5.11 4.39
N ILE A 48 2.66 3.90 3.82
CA ILE A 48 1.49 3.29 3.19
C ILE A 48 1.34 1.90 3.78
N ASN A 49 0.23 1.65 4.48
CA ASN A 49 -0.05 0.37 5.10
C ASN A 49 -1.02 -0.42 4.24
N ILE A 50 -0.59 -1.58 3.77
CA ILE A 50 -1.39 -2.52 2.99
C ILE A 50 -1.87 -3.61 3.93
N ILE A 51 -3.16 -3.62 4.19
CA ILE A 51 -3.82 -4.57 5.07
C ILE A 51 -4.51 -5.61 4.19
N LEU A 52 -4.14 -6.88 4.36
CA LEU A 52 -4.74 -7.99 3.63
C LEU A 52 -5.84 -8.64 4.48
N LYS A 53 -6.87 -9.20 3.83
CA LYS A 53 -7.89 -10.01 4.51
C LYS A 53 -7.37 -11.39 4.92
N ASN A 54 -6.24 -11.79 4.35
CA ASN A 54 -5.64 -13.09 4.62
C ASN A 54 -4.86 -13.04 5.92
N GLU A 55 -4.92 -14.16 6.65
CA GLU A 55 -4.09 -14.40 7.83
C GLU A 55 -2.82 -15.14 7.40
N ASP A 56 -1.71 -14.83 8.07
CA ASP A 56 -0.46 -15.55 7.91
C ASP A 56 -0.61 -16.96 8.51
N PRO A 57 -0.42 -18.02 7.72
CA PRO A 57 -0.55 -19.39 8.20
C PRO A 57 0.43 -19.77 9.31
N ALA A 58 1.50 -19.01 9.53
CA ALA A 58 2.48 -19.26 10.59
C ALA A 58 2.01 -18.86 11.99
N ASN A 59 1.19 -17.80 12.09
CA ASN A 59 0.81 -17.18 13.37
C ASN A 59 -0.68 -16.87 13.50
N GLY A 60 -1.47 -17.02 12.42
CA GLY A 60 -2.91 -16.73 12.39
C GLY A 60 -3.24 -15.23 12.51
N LEU A 61 -2.27 -14.34 12.29
CA LEU A 61 -2.47 -12.90 12.36
C LEU A 61 -2.73 -12.31 10.98
N GLN A 62 -3.39 -11.16 10.96
CA GLN A 62 -3.60 -10.42 9.72
C GLN A 62 -2.27 -9.99 9.09
N ILE A 63 -2.12 -10.19 7.78
CA ILE A 63 -0.93 -9.75 7.06
C ILE A 63 -1.04 -8.24 6.80
N ILE A 64 -0.10 -7.49 7.34
CA ILE A 64 0.02 -6.04 7.16
C ILE A 64 1.42 -5.77 6.61
N GLU A 65 1.48 -5.14 5.45
CA GLU A 65 2.73 -4.74 4.79
C GLU A 65 2.84 -3.22 4.79
N THR A 66 3.89 -2.68 5.38
CA THR A 66 4.14 -1.23 5.41
C THR A 66 5.17 -0.88 4.36
N LEU A 67 4.79 -0.03 3.42
CA LEU A 67 5.68 0.58 2.45
C LEU A 67 6.01 1.99 2.91
N GLN A 68 7.30 2.29 3.07
CA GLN A 68 7.76 3.64 3.37
C GLN A 68 8.50 4.18 2.15
N TYR A 69 8.09 5.36 1.69
CA TYR A 69 8.77 6.06 0.60
C TYR A 69 9.14 7.46 1.06
N ARG A 70 10.39 7.85 0.82
CA ARG A 70 10.87 9.20 1.07
C ARG A 70 11.05 9.91 -0.26
N PHE A 71 10.49 11.10 -0.37
CA PHE A 71 10.80 12.02 -1.46
C PHE A 71 11.66 13.15 -0.92
N ASP A 72 12.65 13.57 -1.71
CA ASP A 72 13.41 14.78 -1.48
C ASP A 72 12.99 15.82 -2.52
N ILE A 73 12.78 17.07 -2.09
CA ILE A 73 12.52 18.20 -2.99
C ILE A 73 13.87 18.87 -3.23
N GLU A 74 14.44 18.69 -4.41
CA GLU A 74 15.55 19.54 -4.86
C GLU A 74 14.98 20.92 -5.20
N GLN A 75 15.27 21.90 -4.34
CA GLN A 75 14.98 23.32 -4.59
C GLN A 75 16.09 23.96 -5.43
#